data_AF-A0A6B2M5D2-F1
#
_entry.id   AF-A0A6B2M5D2-F1
#
_cell.length_a   1.000
_cell.length_b   1.000
_cell.length_c   1.000
_cell.angle_alpha   90.00
_cell.angle_beta   90.00
_cell.angle_gamma   90.00
#
_symmetry.space_group_name_H-M   'P 1'
#
loop_
_entity.id
_entity.type
_entity.pdbx_description
1 polymer ?
#
loop_
_entity_poly.entity_id
_entity_poly.type
_entity_poly.pdbx_seq_one_letter_code
_entity_poly.pdbx_strand_id
1 'polypeptide(L)'
;MKNIPSIKSLATGSVLIAVLLGAIYTYPRWIIAELGESSPWTSYLYQYGFGLIFFLVGIYVILKSGACQVGRGRDSFWLGVLFVGFIFFATAHALWIVASLNIPYLGGQ
;
A
#
# COMPACT_ATOMS: atom_id res chain seq x y z
N MET A 1 10.32 6.19 -37.14
CA MET A 1 11.44 5.37 -36.64
C MET A 1 10.96 4.63 -35.40
N LYS A 2 11.02 3.29 -35.38
CA LYS A 2 10.58 2.49 -34.22
C LYS A 2 11.66 2.59 -33.15
N ASN A 3 11.39 3.25 -32.02
CA ASN A 3 12.31 3.28 -30.88
C ASN A 3 12.35 1.88 -30.26
N ILE A 4 13.30 1.05 -30.70
CA ILE A 4 13.52 -0.27 -30.14
C ILE A 4 14.30 -0.07 -28.83
N PRO A 5 13.76 -0.51 -27.68
CA PRO A 5 14.46 -0.38 -26.41
C PRO A 5 15.79 -1.16 -26.45
N SER A 6 16.84 -0.59 -25.88
CA SER A 6 18.14 -1.25 -25.72
C SER A 6 17.99 -2.56 -24.94
N ILE A 7 18.79 -3.58 -25.28
CA ILE A 7 18.84 -4.88 -24.57
C ILE A 7 19.00 -4.66 -23.06
N LYS A 8 19.78 -3.65 -22.63
CA LYS A 8 19.94 -3.30 -21.22
C LYS A 8 18.63 -2.83 -20.58
N SER A 9 17.87 -1.97 -21.27
CA SER A 9 16.57 -1.49 -20.81
C SER A 9 15.54 -2.62 -20.71
N LEU A 10 15.57 -3.55 -21.65
CA LEU A 10 14.72 -4.75 -21.66
C LEU A 10 15.07 -5.66 -20.47
N ALA A 11 16.36 -5.93 -20.25
CA ALA A 11 16.82 -6.72 -19.12
C ALA A 11 16.45 -6.08 -17.77
N THR A 12 16.66 -4.77 -17.60
CA THR A 12 16.27 -4.05 -16.38
C THR A 12 14.76 -4.12 -16.14
N GLY A 13 13.95 -3.94 -17.18
CA GLY A 13 12.49 -4.06 -17.09
C GLY A 13 12.06 -5.46 -16.65
N SER A 14 12.62 -6.51 -17.26
CA SER A 14 12.32 -7.90 -16.90
C SER A 14 12.72 -8.23 -15.46
N VAL A 15 13.89 -7.76 -15.00
CA VAL A 15 14.33 -7.95 -13.61
C VAL A 15 13.38 -7.26 -12.63
N LEU A 16 13.00 -6.00 -12.91
CA LEU A 16 12.04 -5.28 -12.07
C LEU A 16 10.70 -6.01 -11.97
N ILE A 17 10.19 -6.51 -13.10
CA ILE A 17 8.94 -7.29 -13.13
C ILE A 17 9.08 -8.56 -12.28
N ALA A 18 10.18 -9.32 -12.44
CA ALA A 18 10.42 -10.54 -11.66
C ALA A 18 10.48 -10.25 -10.16
N VAL A 19 11.17 -9.18 -9.76
CA VAL A 19 11.25 -8.74 -8.35
C VAL A 19 9.86 -8.36 -7.82
N LEU A 20 9.07 -7.60 -8.58
CA LEU A 20 7.72 -7.21 -8.20
C LEU A 20 6.80 -8.42 -8.05
N LEU A 21 6.84 -9.37 -8.98
CA LEU A 21 6.07 -10.61 -8.89
C LEU A 21 6.51 -11.45 -7.68
N GLY A 22 7.81 -11.54 -7.42
CA GLY A 22 8.36 -12.19 -6.23
C GLY A 22 7.83 -11.53 -4.95
N ALA A 23 7.84 -10.20 -4.86
CA ALA A 23 7.31 -9.46 -3.72
C ALA A 23 5.80 -9.67 -3.54
N ILE A 24 5.00 -9.57 -4.62
CA ILE A 24 3.55 -9.80 -4.61
C ILE A 24 3.24 -11.23 -4.13
N TYR A 25 4.05 -12.21 -4.51
CA TYR A 25 3.85 -13.60 -4.13
C TYR A 25 4.28 -13.89 -2.68
N THR A 26 5.42 -13.35 -2.25
CA THR A 26 6.03 -13.67 -0.96
C THR A 26 5.43 -12.89 0.20
N TYR A 27 5.07 -11.62 -0.02
CA TYR A 27 4.59 -10.75 1.05
C TYR A 27 3.33 -11.28 1.76
N PRO A 28 2.26 -11.72 1.07
CA PRO A 28 1.09 -12.27 1.74
C PRO A 28 1.40 -13.56 2.52
N ARG A 29 2.27 -14.41 1.96
CA ARG A 29 2.67 -15.68 2.59
C ARG A 29 3.48 -15.45 3.84
N TRP A 30 4.37 -14.46 3.83
CA TRP A 30 5.13 -14.10 5.00
C TRP A 30 4.21 -13.62 6.13
N ILE A 31 3.26 -12.72 5.85
CA ILE A 31 2.30 -12.27 6.88
C ILE A 31 1.46 -13.43 7.41
N ILE A 32 0.96 -14.29 6.53
CA ILE A 32 0.19 -15.47 6.92
C ILE A 32 1.02 -16.41 7.80
N ALA A 33 2.30 -16.62 7.49
CA ALA A 33 3.17 -17.48 8.27
C ALA A 33 3.36 -16.96 9.71
N GLU A 34 3.45 -15.64 9.91
CA GLU A 34 3.70 -15.08 11.24
C GLU A 34 2.43 -14.85 12.07
N LEU A 35 1.30 -14.53 11.43
CA LEU A 35 0.07 -14.13 12.13
C LEU A 35 -1.07 -15.13 12.00
N GLY A 36 -0.99 -16.07 11.05
CA GLY A 36 -2.03 -17.03 10.73
C GLY A 36 -3.11 -16.47 9.78
N GLU A 37 -3.78 -17.37 9.06
CA GLU A 37 -4.78 -17.03 8.04
C GLU A 37 -6.05 -16.38 8.64
N SER A 38 -6.41 -16.77 9.86
CA SER A 38 -7.62 -16.29 10.54
C SER A 38 -7.43 -14.99 11.32
N SER A 39 -6.19 -14.50 11.43
CA SER A 39 -5.92 -13.28 12.17
C SER A 39 -6.41 -12.05 11.40
N PRO A 40 -7.24 -11.17 12.01
CA PRO A 40 -7.68 -9.94 11.36
C PRO A 40 -6.49 -9.00 11.04
N TRP A 41 -5.38 -9.14 11.77
CA TRP A 41 -4.14 -8.40 11.52
C TRP A 41 -3.45 -8.82 10.23
N THR A 42 -3.64 -10.06 9.76
CA THR A 42 -3.13 -10.55 8.47
C THR A 42 -3.77 -9.77 7.32
N SER A 43 -5.10 -9.68 7.30
CA SER A 43 -5.83 -8.89 6.30
C SER A 43 -5.49 -7.41 6.40
N TYR A 44 -5.35 -6.87 7.61
CA TYR A 44 -4.97 -5.48 7.85
C TYR A 44 -3.59 -5.14 7.26
N LEU A 45 -2.56 -5.93 7.57
CA LEU A 45 -1.20 -5.72 7.10
C LEU A 45 -1.05 -5.99 5.60
N TYR A 46 -1.87 -6.88 5.04
CA TYR A 46 -1.97 -7.00 3.59
C TYR A 46 -2.55 -5.71 2.99
N GLN A 47 -3.70 -5.25 3.46
CA GLN A 47 -4.39 -4.10 2.86
C GLN A 47 -3.64 -2.78 3.05
N TYR A 48 -3.25 -2.43 4.28
CA TYR A 48 -2.60 -1.15 4.56
C TYR A 48 -1.08 -1.23 4.48
N GLY A 49 -0.46 -2.36 4.81
CA GLY A 49 1.00 -2.51 4.66
C GLY A 49 1.40 -2.60 3.18
N PHE A 50 0.80 -3.51 2.41
CA PHE A 50 1.07 -3.58 0.97
C PHE A 50 0.52 -2.36 0.23
N GLY A 51 -0.69 -1.92 0.60
CA GLY A 51 -1.31 -0.73 0.03
C GLY A 51 -0.49 0.54 0.23
N LEU A 52 0.24 0.68 1.35
CA LEU A 52 1.15 1.81 1.58
C LEU A 52 2.23 1.91 0.51
N ILE A 53 2.79 0.76 0.06
CA ILE A 53 3.81 0.75 -0.99
C ILE A 53 3.24 1.35 -2.28
N PHE A 54 2.07 0.88 -2.72
CA PHE A 54 1.42 1.39 -3.93
C PHE A 54 0.98 2.85 -3.79
N PHE A 55 0.49 3.22 -2.61
CA PHE A 55 0.14 4.60 -2.29
C PHE A 55 1.37 5.51 -2.45
N LEU A 56 2.51 5.16 -1.84
CA LEU A 56 3.75 5.93 -1.93
C LEU A 56 4.31 5.98 -3.36
N VAL A 57 4.21 4.90 -4.13
CA VAL A 57 4.56 4.91 -5.56
C VAL A 57 3.67 5.88 -6.32
N GLY A 58 2.36 5.89 -6.06
CA GLY A 58 1.43 6.86 -6.62
C GLY A 58 1.81 8.31 -6.27
N ILE A 59 2.12 8.57 -5.00
CA ILE A 59 2.60 9.88 -4.53
C ILE A 59 3.89 10.27 -5.27
N TYR A 60 4.85 9.37 -5.38
CA TYR A 60 6.09 9.62 -6.10
C TYR A 60 5.83 10.00 -7.57
N VAL A 61 4.94 9.28 -8.26
CA VAL A 61 4.60 9.55 -9.67
C VAL A 61 3.92 10.91 -9.84
N ILE A 62 2.94 11.28 -9.01
CA ILE A 62 2.24 12.58 -9.16
C ILE A 62 3.16 13.76 -8.85
N LEU A 63 4.12 13.59 -7.93
CA LEU A 63 5.12 14.61 -7.61
C LEU A 63 6.14 14.72 -8.74
N LYS A 64 6.66 13.57 -9.23
CA LYS A 64 7.70 13.55 -10.27
C LYS A 64 7.20 14.04 -11.62
N SER A 65 5.94 13.77 -11.95
CA SER A 65 5.30 14.23 -13.18
C SER A 65 4.89 15.71 -13.15
N GLY A 66 4.94 16.37 -11.98
CA GLY A 66 4.45 17.74 -11.81
C GLY A 66 2.93 17.87 -11.81
N ALA A 67 2.20 16.74 -11.73
CA ALA A 67 0.75 16.72 -11.60
C ALA A 67 0.28 17.29 -10.24
N CYS A 68 1.13 17.17 -9.21
CA CYS A 68 0.95 17.82 -7.91
C CYS A 68 2.19 18.66 -7.61
N GLN A 69 2.03 19.98 -7.42
CA GLN A 69 3.13 20.89 -7.14
C GLN A 69 3.08 21.37 -5.68
N VAL A 70 4.05 20.93 -4.89
CA VAL A 70 4.19 21.38 -3.50
C VAL A 70 4.47 22.88 -3.46
N GLY A 71 3.79 23.62 -2.59
CA GLY A 71 3.84 25.08 -2.52
C GLY A 71 2.71 25.77 -3.30
N ARG A 72 2.04 25.06 -4.22
CA ARG A 72 0.87 25.58 -4.96
C ARG A 72 -0.42 25.43 -4.15
N GLY A 73 -0.44 25.95 -2.93
CA GLY A 73 -1.59 26.05 -2.01
C GLY A 73 -2.58 24.88 -2.05
N ARG A 74 -3.52 24.91 -3.01
CA ARG A 74 -4.51 23.86 -3.27
C ARG A 74 -3.90 22.47 -3.54
N ASP A 75 -2.80 22.37 -4.27
CA ASP A 75 -2.13 21.08 -4.54
C ASP A 75 -1.55 20.49 -3.26
N SER A 76 -0.91 21.32 -2.43
CA SER A 76 -0.38 20.91 -1.13
C SER A 76 -1.49 20.51 -0.15
N PHE A 77 -2.62 21.22 -0.18
CA PHE A 77 -3.79 20.84 0.61
C PHE A 77 -4.28 19.43 0.23
N TRP A 78 -4.50 19.16 -1.06
CA TRP A 78 -4.96 17.85 -1.51
C TRP A 78 -3.93 16.73 -1.27
N LEU A 79 -2.64 17.04 -1.41
CA LEU A 79 -1.58 16.10 -1.05
C LEU A 79 -1.66 15.75 0.44
N GLY A 80 -1.86 16.74 1.32
CA GLY A 80 -2.10 16.52 2.74
C GLY A 80 -3.33 15.65 2.99
N VAL A 81 -4.44 15.93 2.31
CA VAL A 81 -5.68 15.14 2.40
C VAL A 81 -5.45 13.68 2.01
N LEU A 82 -4.63 13.39 0.99
CA LEU A 82 -4.30 12.00 0.62
C LEU A 82 -3.59 11.25 1.75
N PHE A 83 -2.57 11.87 2.37
CA PHE A 83 -1.85 11.26 3.49
C PHE A 83 -2.74 11.10 4.72
N VAL A 84 -3.49 12.14 5.08
CA VAL A 84 -4.42 12.10 6.20
C VAL A 84 -5.49 11.05 5.97
N GLY A 85 -6.05 10.96 4.76
CA GLY A 85 -7.05 9.95 4.40
C GLY A 85 -6.51 8.53 4.57
N PHE A 86 -5.30 8.25 4.06
CA PHE A 86 -4.67 6.94 4.23
C PHE A 86 -4.50 6.59 5.72
N ILE A 87 -3.90 7.50 6.50
CA ILE A 87 -3.67 7.30 7.94
C ILE A 87 -4.99 7.15 8.69
N PHE A 88 -6.00 7.95 8.36
CA PHE A 88 -7.32 7.89 8.96
C PHE A 88 -7.96 6.52 8.76
N PHE A 89 -8.01 6.02 7.51
CA PHE A 89 -8.61 4.71 7.24
C PHE A 89 -7.81 3.56 7.87
N ALA A 90 -6.49 3.61 7.84
CA ALA A 90 -5.65 2.60 8.50
C ALA A 90 -5.90 2.58 10.01
N THR A 91 -5.89 3.76 10.66
CA THR A 91 -6.11 3.88 12.10
C THR A 91 -7.52 3.46 12.48
N ALA A 92 -8.54 3.94 11.77
CA ALA A 92 -9.93 3.59 12.04
C ALA A 92 -10.16 2.07 11.94
N HIS A 93 -9.58 1.41 10.93
CA HIS A 93 -9.67 -0.03 10.77
C HIS A 93 -8.95 -0.77 11.90
N ALA A 94 -7.72 -0.36 12.27
CA ALA A 94 -7.00 -0.95 13.39
C ALA A 94 -7.78 -0.81 14.71
N LEU A 95 -8.36 0.36 14.97
CA LEU A 95 -9.24 0.59 16.13
C LEU A 95 -10.45 -0.33 16.11
N TRP A 96 -11.04 -0.58 14.94
CA TRP A 96 -12.17 -1.50 14.79
C TRP A 96 -11.78 -2.96 15.06
N ILE A 97 -10.59 -3.39 14.63
CA ILE A 97 -10.05 -4.72 14.96
C ILE A 97 -9.91 -4.85 16.47
N VAL A 98 -9.29 -3.86 17.12
CA VAL A 98 -9.12 -3.86 18.59
C VAL A 98 -10.48 -3.87 19.29
N ALA A 99 -11.42 -3.03 18.85
CA ALA A 99 -12.77 -2.99 19.39
C ALA A 99 -13.47 -4.36 19.27
N SER A 100 -13.41 -4.99 18.09
CA SER A 100 -13.99 -6.30 17.84
C SER A 100 -13.40 -7.40 18.74
N LEU A 101 -12.08 -7.35 18.99
CA LEU A 101 -11.39 -8.34 19.81
C LEU A 101 -11.61 -8.15 21.33
N ASN A 102 -11.96 -6.94 21.79
CA ASN A 102 -11.99 -6.61 23.22
C ASN A 102 -13.37 -6.22 23.75
N ILE A 103 -14.31 -5.81 22.89
CA ILE A 103 -15.65 -5.45 23.31
C ILE A 103 -16.50 -6.73 23.29
N PRO A 104 -17.02 -7.17 24.45
CA PRO A 104 -17.90 -8.33 24.49
C PRO A 104 -19.19 -8.03 23.72
N TYR A 105 -19.51 -8.86 22.73
CA TYR A 105 -20.80 -8.82 22.07
C TYR A 105 -21.79 -9.71 22.83
N LEU A 106 -23.03 -9.26 22.98
CA LEU A 106 -24.10 -9.91 23.75
C LEU A 106 -24.59 -11.26 23.16
N GLY A 107 -23.86 -11.86 22.21
CA GLY A 107 -24.33 -12.97 21.38
C GLY A 107 -23.51 -14.26 21.45
N GLY A 108 -22.69 -14.48 22.49
CA GLY A 108 -21.89 -15.70 22.57
C GLY A 108 -21.10 -15.88 23.85
N GLN A 109 -21.79 -16.05 24.97
CA GLN A 109 -21.40 -16.98 26.04
C GLN A 109 -22.60 -17.86 26.36
#